data_AF-A0A1M5C9Q1-F1
#
_entry.id   AF-A0A1M5C9Q1-F1
#
_cell.length_a   1.000
_cell.length_b   1.000
_cell.length_c   1.000
_cell.angle_alpha   90.00
_cell.angle_beta   90.00
_cell.angle_gamma   90.00
#
_symmetry.space_group_name_H-M   'P 1'
#
loop_
_entity.id
_entity.type
_entity.pdbx_description
1 polymer ?
#
loop_
_entity_poly.entity_id
_entity_poly.type
_entity_poly.pdbx_seq_one_letter_code
_entity_poly.pdbx_strand_id
1 'polypeptide(L)'
;MADQKVSREEVTRLIEDAAYLQDEADALQYVIESVPYDQSPPGKRSIGEILLLIDHAQTSYYRSILEDALNSERPTHVDKFAHFEESFDFDGEIEDIQKVLKKISKHRAGVVNAMKNIPLIDWETTIYNDNQQLLLVHLMQQMIRFERGMLKNIASQVMEYSKEKETKREIQQRQQRQQKNGEDPVNNT
;
A
#
# COMPACT_ATOMS: atom_id res chain seq x y z
N MET A 1 32.83 -6.00 23.65
CA MET A 1 31.56 -5.35 23.26
C MET A 1 31.39 -5.67 21.79
N ALA A 2 30.38 -6.45 21.41
CA ALA A 2 30.12 -6.72 20.00
C ALA A 2 29.67 -5.40 19.35
N ASP A 3 30.25 -5.05 18.20
CA ASP A 3 29.77 -3.92 17.40
C ASP A 3 28.32 -4.19 17.01
N GLN A 4 27.42 -3.29 17.42
CA GLN A 4 26.04 -3.30 16.94
C GLN A 4 26.03 -3.09 15.43
N LYS A 5 25.39 -4.00 14.71
CA LYS A 5 25.18 -3.92 13.26
C LYS A 5 24.04 -2.97 12.92
N VAL A 6 23.11 -2.75 13.86
CA VAL A 6 21.93 -1.90 13.67
C VAL A 6 21.99 -0.70 14.61
N SER A 7 21.89 0.49 14.03
CA SER A 7 21.91 1.76 14.76
C SER A 7 20.52 2.13 15.28
N ARG A 8 20.47 2.91 16.37
CA ARG A 8 19.22 3.45 16.89
C ARG A 8 18.55 4.39 15.88
N GLU A 9 19.34 5.18 15.17
CA GLU A 9 18.86 6.11 14.15
C GLU A 9 18.21 5.38 12.97
N GLU A 10 18.73 4.21 12.59
CA GLU A 10 18.13 3.36 11.55
C GLU A 10 16.76 2.84 11.98
N VAL A 11 16.64 2.32 13.21
CA VAL A 11 15.37 1.84 13.75
C VAL A 11 14.36 2.99 13.88
N THR A 12 14.80 4.16 14.35
CA THR A 12 13.92 5.35 14.43
C THR A 12 13.37 5.72 13.06
N ARG A 13 14.22 5.83 12.02
CA ARG A 13 13.77 6.13 10.66
C ARG A 13 12.82 5.07 10.12
N LEU A 14 13.08 3.79 10.40
CA LEU A 14 12.19 2.70 10.01
C LEU A 14 10.79 2.83 10.64
N ILE A 15 10.72 3.19 11.92
CA ILE A 15 9.45 3.40 12.63
C ILE A 15 8.73 4.64 12.07
N GLU A 16 9.45 5.73 11.80
CA GLU A 16 8.90 6.93 11.18
C GLU A 16 8.34 6.62 9.79
N ASP A 17 9.06 5.84 8.99
CA ASP A 17 8.62 5.41 7.67
C ASP A 17 7.34 4.57 7.72
N ALA A 18 7.23 3.69 8.72
CA ALA A 18 6.03 2.88 8.95
C ALA A 18 4.84 3.73 9.43
N ALA A 19 5.09 4.74 10.28
CA ALA A 19 4.07 5.69 10.71
C ALA A 19 3.58 6.55 9.54
N TYR A 20 4.48 6.98 8.65
CA TYR A 20 4.11 7.75 7.46
C TYR A 20 3.19 6.95 6.52
N LEU A 21 3.43 5.64 6.37
CA LEU A 21 2.51 4.77 5.62
C LEU A 21 1.09 4.80 6.21
N GLN A 22 0.94 4.84 7.53
CA GLN A 22 -0.38 4.96 8.15
C GLN A 22 -1.07 6.26 7.72
N ASP A 23 -0.37 7.38 7.77
CA ASP A 23 -0.89 8.70 7.35
C ASP A 23 -1.31 8.68 5.87
N GLU A 24 -0.56 8.00 4.99
CA GLU A 24 -0.92 7.86 3.58
C GLU A 24 -2.22 7.06 3.37
N ALA A 25 -2.44 6.00 4.15
CA ALA A 25 -3.72 5.26 4.10
C ALA A 25 -4.89 6.10 4.60
N ASP A 26 -4.69 6.90 5.65
CA ASP A 26 -5.71 7.80 6.17
C ASP A 26 -6.04 8.92 5.18
N ALA A 27 -5.02 9.48 4.51
CA ALA A 27 -5.21 10.46 3.45
C ALA A 27 -5.99 9.89 2.25
N LEU A 28 -5.73 8.63 1.88
CA LEU A 28 -6.39 7.98 0.75
C LEU A 28 -7.91 7.83 0.95
N GLN A 29 -8.39 7.70 2.20
CA GLN A 29 -9.83 7.62 2.52
C GLN A 29 -10.63 8.81 1.99
N TYR A 30 -10.02 10.00 1.92
CA TYR A 30 -10.69 11.21 1.46
C TYR A 30 -10.86 11.30 -0.05
N VAL A 31 -10.07 10.56 -0.83
CA VAL A 31 -10.05 10.68 -2.30
C VAL A 31 -10.51 9.41 -3.01
N ILE A 32 -10.49 8.26 -2.33
CA ILE A 32 -10.70 6.96 -2.96
C ILE A 32 -12.08 6.80 -3.61
N GLU A 33 -13.14 7.37 -3.03
CA GLU A 33 -14.49 7.31 -3.59
C GLU A 33 -14.67 8.16 -4.85
N SER A 34 -13.72 9.05 -5.13
CA SER A 34 -13.77 9.91 -6.31
C SER A 34 -13.20 9.26 -7.58
N VAL A 35 -12.63 8.06 -7.45
CA VAL A 35 -11.99 7.28 -8.52
C VAL A 35 -12.60 5.88 -8.63
N PRO A 36 -12.56 5.25 -9.82
CA PRO A 36 -13.06 3.88 -9.99
C PRO A 36 -12.08 2.87 -9.40
N TYR A 37 -12.12 2.72 -8.08
CA TYR A 37 -11.17 1.90 -7.32
C TYR A 37 -11.27 0.39 -7.59
N ASP A 38 -12.42 -0.05 -8.09
CA ASP A 38 -12.76 -1.43 -8.46
C ASP A 38 -12.35 -1.80 -9.89
N GLN A 39 -12.00 -0.82 -10.72
CA GLN A 39 -11.64 -1.05 -12.12
C GLN A 39 -10.13 -1.26 -12.29
N SER A 40 -9.77 -2.37 -12.92
CA SER A 40 -8.39 -2.70 -13.26
C SER A 40 -7.99 -2.03 -14.58
N PRO A 41 -6.96 -1.17 -14.59
CA PRO A 41 -6.38 -0.68 -15.84
C PRO A 41 -5.75 -1.83 -16.65
N PRO A 42 -5.59 -1.71 -17.97
CA PRO A 42 -5.00 -2.77 -18.80
C PRO A 42 -3.64 -3.25 -18.28
N GLY A 43 -3.54 -4.54 -17.95
CA GLY A 43 -2.32 -5.17 -17.43
C GLY A 43 -1.91 -4.75 -16.02
N LYS A 44 -2.76 -4.04 -15.28
CA LYS A 44 -2.52 -3.59 -13.89
C LYS A 44 -3.66 -4.06 -12.98
N ARG A 45 -3.35 -4.17 -11.69
CA ARG A 45 -4.34 -4.38 -10.62
C ARG A 45 -5.19 -3.13 -10.41
N SER A 46 -6.45 -3.31 -10.01
CA SER A 46 -7.29 -2.21 -9.54
C SER A 46 -6.74 -1.62 -8.24
N ILE A 47 -7.16 -0.40 -7.87
CA ILE A 47 -6.73 0.21 -6.61
C ILE A 47 -7.18 -0.65 -5.42
N GLY A 48 -8.40 -1.17 -5.45
CA GLY A 48 -8.93 -2.03 -4.39
C GLY A 48 -8.17 -3.35 -4.28
N GLU A 49 -7.82 -3.99 -5.40
CA GLU A 49 -6.98 -5.19 -5.38
C GLU A 49 -5.60 -4.92 -4.77
N ILE A 50 -4.99 -3.78 -5.10
CA ILE A 50 -3.69 -3.38 -4.50
C ILE A 50 -3.83 -3.18 -2.99
N LEU A 51 -4.92 -2.56 -2.52
CA LEU A 51 -5.16 -2.36 -1.09
C LEU A 51 -5.38 -3.67 -0.35
N LEU A 52 -6.15 -4.59 -0.93
CA LEU A 52 -6.35 -5.94 -0.38
C LEU A 52 -5.03 -6.72 -0.33
N LEU A 53 -4.19 -6.60 -1.36
CA LEU A 53 -2.86 -7.21 -1.38
C LEU A 53 -1.95 -6.64 -0.27
N ILE A 54 -1.99 -5.32 -0.03
CA ILE A 54 -1.25 -4.70 1.08
C ILE A 54 -1.72 -5.30 2.42
N ASP A 55 -3.03 -5.34 2.66
CA ASP A 55 -3.59 -5.88 3.90
C ASP A 55 -3.21 -7.36 4.11
N HIS A 56 -3.30 -8.16 3.04
CA HIS A 56 -2.88 -9.56 3.06
C HIS A 56 -1.40 -9.68 3.38
N ALA A 57 -0.53 -9.02 2.62
CA ALA A 57 0.92 -9.09 2.83
C ALA A 57 1.33 -8.70 4.26
N GLN A 58 0.70 -7.66 4.80
CA GLN A 58 0.97 -7.21 6.16
C GLN A 58 0.54 -8.24 7.20
N THR A 59 -0.65 -8.83 7.05
CA THR A 59 -1.26 -9.69 8.07
C THR A 59 -0.83 -11.15 8.00
N SER A 60 -0.68 -11.71 6.80
CA SER A 60 -0.40 -13.14 6.59
C SER A 60 1.09 -13.45 6.45
N TYR A 61 1.91 -12.45 6.10
CA TYR A 61 3.33 -12.66 5.81
C TYR A 61 4.22 -11.87 6.77
N TYR A 62 4.31 -10.54 6.62
CA TYR A 62 5.29 -9.74 7.37
C TYR A 62 5.06 -9.76 8.87
N ARG A 63 3.81 -9.62 9.32
CA ARG A 63 3.47 -9.69 10.74
C ARG A 63 3.75 -11.07 11.32
N SER A 64 3.41 -12.14 10.60
CA SER A 64 3.65 -13.51 11.05
C SER A 64 5.13 -13.82 11.21
N ILE A 65 5.97 -13.35 10.28
CA ILE A 65 7.43 -13.49 10.37
C ILE A 65 7.99 -12.65 11.53
N LEU A 66 7.52 -11.41 11.70
CA LEU A 66 7.90 -10.54 12.82
C LEU A 66 7.58 -11.19 14.17
N GLU A 67 6.36 -11.70 14.33
CA GLU A 67 5.92 -12.35 15.57
C GLU A 67 6.70 -13.64 15.84
N ASP A 68 7.00 -14.46 14.82
CA ASP A 68 7.85 -15.65 14.98
C ASP A 68 9.28 -15.26 15.39
N ALA A 69 9.87 -14.26 14.74
CA ALA A 69 11.23 -13.80 15.02
C ALA A 69 11.41 -13.27 16.45
N LEU A 70 10.37 -12.68 17.03
CA LEU A 70 10.43 -12.12 18.38
C LEU A 70 10.08 -13.12 19.49
N ASN A 71 9.28 -14.14 19.18
CA ASN A 71 8.74 -15.07 20.20
C ASN A 71 9.35 -16.48 20.14
N SER A 72 10.06 -16.83 19.05
CA SER A 72 10.65 -18.15 18.88
C SER A 72 12.03 -18.25 19.49
N GLU A 73 12.30 -19.35 20.20
CA GLU A 73 13.66 -19.72 20.64
C GLU A 73 14.53 -20.22 19.48
N ARG A 74 13.91 -20.55 18.34
CA ARG A 74 14.60 -21.05 17.13
C ARG A 74 14.69 -19.95 16.09
N PRO A 75 15.70 -19.98 15.21
CA PRO A 75 15.76 -19.06 14.10
C PRO A 75 14.50 -19.11 13.23
N THR A 76 14.02 -17.95 12.83
CA THR A 76 12.90 -17.81 11.90
C THR A 76 13.36 -18.10 10.48
N HIS A 77 12.53 -18.85 9.76
CA HIS A 77 12.77 -19.31 8.40
C HIS A 77 11.60 -18.85 7.53
N VAL A 78 11.86 -17.94 6.59
CA VAL A 78 10.85 -17.28 5.75
C VAL A 78 10.12 -18.28 4.85
N ASP A 79 10.80 -19.34 4.42
CA ASP A 79 10.26 -20.43 3.59
C ASP A 79 9.11 -21.21 4.27
N LYS A 80 8.95 -21.07 5.58
CA LYS A 80 7.81 -21.66 6.32
C LYS A 80 6.53 -20.85 6.18
N PHE A 81 6.60 -19.64 5.61
CA PHE A 81 5.47 -18.75 5.39
C PHE A 81 5.19 -18.71 3.90
N ALA A 82 3.95 -18.99 3.49
CA ALA A 82 3.56 -18.84 2.10
C ALA A 82 3.76 -17.38 1.68
N HIS A 83 4.46 -17.15 0.57
CA HIS A 83 4.71 -15.80 0.10
C HIS A 83 3.38 -15.09 -0.18
N PHE A 84 3.26 -13.82 0.20
CA PHE A 84 1.98 -13.12 0.10
C PHE A 84 1.48 -13.01 -1.35
N GLU A 85 2.37 -12.93 -2.34
CA GLU A 85 1.98 -12.89 -3.76
C GLU A 85 1.41 -14.23 -4.25
N GLU A 86 1.83 -15.35 -3.65
CA GLU A 86 1.38 -16.69 -4.03
C GLU A 86 0.11 -17.11 -3.28
N SER A 87 -0.04 -16.62 -2.05
CA SER A 87 -1.18 -16.93 -1.17
C SER A 87 -2.33 -15.93 -1.27
N PHE A 88 -2.14 -14.81 -1.97
CA PHE A 88 -3.18 -13.82 -2.19
C PHE A 88 -4.16 -14.33 -3.25
N ASP A 89 -5.41 -14.50 -2.83
CA ASP A 89 -6.52 -14.86 -3.71
C ASP A 89 -7.51 -13.70 -3.76
N PHE A 90 -7.79 -13.20 -4.96
CA PHE A 90 -8.72 -12.09 -5.19
C PHE A 90 -9.88 -12.59 -6.03
N ASP A 91 -11.08 -12.55 -5.45
CA ASP A 91 -12.33 -13.01 -6.06
C ASP A 91 -12.99 -11.99 -6.98
N GLY A 92 -12.42 -10.78 -7.10
CA GLY A 92 -12.94 -9.71 -7.95
C GLY A 92 -13.92 -8.77 -7.24
N GLU A 93 -14.27 -9.01 -5.98
CA GLU A 93 -15.26 -8.22 -5.26
C GLU A 93 -14.64 -7.32 -4.19
N ILE A 94 -15.07 -6.05 -4.16
CA ILE A 94 -14.66 -5.07 -3.15
C ILE A 94 -15.94 -4.51 -2.52
N GLU A 95 -16.39 -5.12 -1.42
CA GLU A 95 -17.66 -4.74 -0.78
C GLU A 95 -17.67 -3.29 -0.25
N ASP A 96 -16.55 -2.85 0.36
CA ASP A 96 -16.46 -1.53 0.99
C ASP A 96 -15.00 -1.09 1.12
N ILE A 97 -14.58 -0.21 0.22
CA ILE A 97 -13.20 0.29 0.17
C ILE A 97 -12.82 1.11 1.41
N GLN A 98 -13.78 1.78 2.06
CA GLN A 98 -13.52 2.54 3.28
C GLN A 98 -13.24 1.60 4.45
N LYS A 99 -13.93 0.47 4.54
CA LYS A 99 -13.62 -0.58 5.53
C LYS A 99 -12.23 -1.16 5.29
N VAL A 100 -11.84 -1.41 4.04
CA VAL A 100 -10.50 -1.91 3.69
C VAL A 100 -9.42 -0.92 4.16
N LEU A 101 -9.57 0.37 3.85
CA LEU A 101 -8.61 1.40 4.27
C LEU A 101 -8.53 1.55 5.79
N LYS A 102 -9.67 1.54 6.49
CA LYS A 102 -9.69 1.56 7.96
C LYS A 102 -8.99 0.34 8.57
N LYS A 103 -9.17 -0.84 7.96
CA LYS A 103 -8.51 -2.08 8.36
C LYS A 103 -6.99 -1.96 8.21
N ILE A 104 -6.51 -1.50 7.05
CA ILE A 104 -5.08 -1.25 6.77
C ILE A 104 -4.50 -0.24 7.78
N SER A 105 -5.16 0.90 7.98
CA SER A 105 -4.72 1.93 8.94
C SER A 105 -4.58 1.35 10.36
N LYS A 106 -5.58 0.58 10.82
CA LYS A 106 -5.53 -0.10 12.12
C LYS A 106 -4.40 -1.13 12.21
N HIS A 107 -4.18 -1.92 11.17
CA HIS A 107 -3.11 -2.91 11.13
C HIS A 107 -1.73 -2.24 11.15
N ARG A 108 -1.55 -1.14 10.41
CA ARG A 108 -0.33 -0.31 10.43
C ARG A 108 -0.07 0.28 11.82
N ALA A 109 -1.09 0.84 12.47
CA ALA A 109 -0.95 1.31 13.85
C ALA A 109 -0.48 0.19 14.80
N GLY A 110 -1.01 -1.04 14.62
CA GLY A 110 -0.57 -2.22 15.33
C GLY A 110 0.91 -2.55 15.10
N VAL A 111 1.35 -2.56 13.83
CA VAL A 111 2.75 -2.81 13.46
C VAL A 111 3.68 -1.73 14.00
N VAL A 112 3.35 -0.44 13.84
CA VAL A 112 4.14 0.68 14.38
C VAL A 112 4.29 0.57 15.89
N ASN A 113 3.21 0.24 16.60
CA ASN A 113 3.26 0.04 18.05
C ASN A 113 4.10 -1.18 18.44
N ALA A 114 4.01 -2.29 17.70
CA ALA A 114 4.87 -3.45 17.92
C ALA A 114 6.35 -3.07 17.74
N MET A 115 6.70 -2.41 16.64
CA MET A 115 8.07 -1.99 16.32
C MET A 115 8.67 -1.06 17.39
N LYS A 116 7.88 -0.12 17.92
CA LYS A 116 8.32 0.79 19.00
C LYS A 116 8.70 0.07 20.30
N ASN A 117 8.14 -1.11 20.53
CA ASN A 117 8.37 -1.89 21.74
C ASN A 117 9.51 -2.91 21.60
N ILE A 118 10.09 -3.09 20.42
CA ILE A 118 11.20 -4.02 20.18
C ILE A 118 12.51 -3.40 20.73
N PRO A 119 13.20 -4.06 21.67
CA PRO A 119 14.52 -3.66 22.12
C PRO A 119 15.52 -3.53 20.95
N LEU A 120 16.46 -2.58 21.04
CA LEU A 120 17.42 -2.34 19.94
C LEU A 120 18.18 -3.60 19.52
N ILE A 121 18.54 -4.46 20.48
CA ILE A 121 19.29 -5.70 20.21
C ILE A 121 18.47 -6.71 19.39
N ASP A 122 17.15 -6.74 19.56
CA ASP A 122 16.29 -7.72 18.89
C ASP A 122 16.07 -7.38 17.41
N TRP A 123 16.38 -6.14 16.98
CA TRP A 123 16.42 -5.77 15.56
C TRP A 123 17.55 -6.46 14.78
N GLU A 124 18.56 -6.96 15.48
CA GLU A 124 19.66 -7.75 14.91
C GLU A 124 19.31 -9.25 14.82
N THR A 125 18.08 -9.64 15.17
CA THR A 125 17.61 -11.02 15.04
C THR A 125 17.81 -11.49 13.60
N THR A 126 18.47 -12.64 13.46
CA THR A 126 18.75 -13.23 12.16
C THR A 126 17.56 -14.06 11.70
N ILE A 127 17.09 -13.73 10.51
CA ILE A 127 16.04 -14.40 9.77
C ILE A 127 16.68 -15.10 8.58
N TYR A 128 16.30 -16.35 8.35
CA TYR A 128 16.80 -17.14 7.23
C TYR A 128 15.79 -17.11 6.10
N ASN A 129 16.26 -16.72 4.92
CA ASN A 129 15.52 -16.84 3.67
C ASN A 129 16.33 -17.75 2.74
N ASP A 130 15.92 -19.01 2.62
CA ASP A 130 16.73 -20.08 2.02
C ASP A 130 18.14 -20.13 2.63
N ASN A 131 19.17 -19.89 1.80
CA ASN A 131 20.58 -19.89 2.18
C ASN A 131 21.11 -18.49 2.52
N GLN A 132 20.23 -17.49 2.62
CA GLN A 132 20.60 -16.11 2.91
C GLN A 132 20.18 -15.72 4.33
N GLN A 133 21.06 -15.01 5.03
CA GLN A 133 20.76 -14.41 6.31
C GLN A 133 20.33 -12.96 6.10
N LEU A 134 19.21 -12.60 6.71
CA LEU A 134 18.64 -11.26 6.73
C LEU A 134 18.46 -10.84 8.18
N LEU A 135 18.65 -9.56 8.50
CA LEU A 135 18.31 -9.04 9.83
C LEU A 135 16.83 -8.66 9.86
N LEU A 136 16.19 -8.76 11.03
CA LEU A 136 14.80 -8.34 11.22
C LEU A 136 14.56 -6.91 10.73
N VAL A 137 15.49 -5.98 11.01
CA VAL A 137 15.41 -4.59 10.49
C VAL A 137 15.29 -4.54 8.97
N HIS A 138 16.04 -5.38 8.25
CA HIS A 138 16.03 -5.39 6.78
C HIS A 138 14.74 -6.00 6.22
N LEU A 139 14.16 -7.00 6.89
CA LEU A 139 12.85 -7.53 6.52
C LEU A 139 11.77 -6.45 6.65
N MET A 140 11.77 -5.71 7.75
CA MET A 140 10.81 -4.63 7.95
C MET A 140 11.04 -3.48 6.95
N GLN A 141 12.28 -3.20 6.57
CA GLN A 141 12.58 -2.27 5.46
C GLN A 141 12.05 -2.78 4.11
N GLN A 142 12.05 -4.11 3.87
CA GLN A 142 11.44 -4.68 2.66
C GLN A 142 9.92 -4.49 2.65
N MET A 143 9.25 -4.75 3.77
CA MET A 143 7.82 -4.48 3.95
C MET A 143 7.48 -3.02 3.60
N ILE A 144 8.19 -2.06 4.21
CA ILE A 144 7.95 -0.63 3.95
C ILE A 144 8.17 -0.28 2.48
N ARG A 145 9.25 -0.79 1.86
CA ARG A 145 9.53 -0.53 0.44
C ARG A 145 8.43 -1.09 -0.47
N PHE A 146 7.95 -2.28 -0.18
CA PHE A 146 6.83 -2.89 -0.88
C PHE A 146 5.57 -2.03 -0.76
N GLU A 147 5.18 -1.66 0.45
CA GLU A 147 3.96 -0.87 0.68
C GLU A 147 4.04 0.51 0.04
N ARG A 148 5.18 1.22 0.15
CA ARG A 148 5.41 2.49 -0.54
C ARG A 148 5.30 2.35 -2.05
N GLY A 149 5.82 1.26 -2.62
CA GLY A 149 5.70 0.94 -4.04
C GLY A 149 4.23 0.80 -4.46
N MET A 150 3.43 0.10 -3.65
CA MET A 150 2.01 -0.09 -3.91
C MET A 150 1.20 1.20 -3.77
N LEU A 151 1.46 2.02 -2.73
CA LEU A 151 0.80 3.31 -2.58
C LEU A 151 1.17 4.29 -3.70
N LYS A 152 2.42 4.27 -4.17
CA LYS A 152 2.82 5.03 -5.36
C LYS A 152 2.05 4.60 -6.60
N ASN A 153 1.83 3.30 -6.79
CA ASN A 153 1.01 2.79 -7.89
C ASN A 153 -0.43 3.31 -7.80
N ILE A 154 -1.02 3.33 -6.60
CA ILE A 154 -2.35 3.89 -6.37
C ILE A 154 -2.38 5.39 -6.69
N ALA A 155 -1.42 6.16 -6.19
CA ALA A 155 -1.33 7.59 -6.46
C ALA A 155 -1.20 7.88 -7.96
N SER A 156 -0.42 7.08 -8.69
CA SER A 156 -0.33 7.17 -10.15
C SER A 156 -1.68 6.92 -10.83
N GLN A 157 -2.42 5.88 -10.42
CA GLN A 157 -3.75 5.59 -10.98
C GLN A 157 -4.74 6.72 -10.67
N VAL A 158 -4.76 7.26 -9.45
CA VAL A 158 -5.62 8.40 -9.06
C VAL A 158 -5.33 9.62 -9.93
N MET A 159 -4.04 9.93 -10.16
CA MET A 159 -3.65 11.04 -11.04
C MET A 159 -4.06 10.83 -12.49
N GLU A 160 -3.92 9.61 -13.03
CA GLU A 160 -4.37 9.24 -14.38
C GLU A 160 -5.88 9.47 -14.53
N TYR A 161 -6.68 8.98 -13.58
CA TYR A 161 -8.13 9.18 -13.60
C TYR A 161 -8.55 10.66 -13.49
N SER A 162 -7.85 11.44 -12.66
CA SER A 162 -8.11 12.88 -12.54
C SER A 162 -7.89 13.62 -13.87
N LYS A 163 -6.77 13.32 -14.56
CA LYS A 163 -6.44 13.90 -15.87
C LYS A 163 -7.45 13.49 -16.95
N GLU A 164 -7.87 12.23 -16.98
CA GLU A 164 -8.88 11.76 -17.93
C GLU A 164 -10.23 12.47 -17.72
N LYS A 165 -10.62 12.67 -16.47
CA LYS A 165 -11.86 13.36 -16.10
C LYS A 165 -11.84 14.82 -16.52
N GLU A 166 -10.72 15.51 -16.31
CA GLU A 166 -10.52 16.90 -16.77
C GLU A 166 -10.59 17.00 -18.29
N THR A 167 -9.85 16.12 -19.00
CA THR A 167 -9.84 16.06 -20.47
C THR A 167 -11.23 15.82 -21.04
N LYS A 168 -12.00 14.87 -20.48
CA LYS A 168 -13.38 14.58 -20.92
C LYS A 168 -14.30 15.78 -20.71
N ARG A 169 -14.16 16.51 -19.59
CA ARG A 169 -14.93 17.73 -19.33
C ARG A 169 -14.62 18.84 -20.33
N GLU A 170 -13.36 19.06 -20.66
CA GLU A 170 -12.97 20.06 -21.66
C GLU A 170 -13.55 19.74 -23.05
N ILE A 171 -13.48 18.47 -23.47
CA ILE A 171 -14.04 18.02 -24.74
C ILE A 171 -15.55 18.25 -24.78
N GLN A 172 -16.28 17.87 -23.73
CA GLN A 172 -17.72 18.07 -23.63
C GLN A 172 -18.11 19.55 -23.67
N GLN A 173 -17.37 20.42 -22.96
CA GLN A 173 -17.62 21.86 -23.00
C GLN A 173 -17.37 22.47 -24.39
N ARG A 174 -16.33 22.01 -25.10
CA ARG A 174 -16.06 22.44 -26.48
C ARG A 174 -17.18 21.99 -27.42
N GLN A 175 -17.65 20.75 -27.31
CA GLN A 175 -18.76 20.23 -28.12
C GLN A 175 -20.08 20.98 -27.86
N GLN A 176 -20.40 21.27 -26.60
CA GLN A 176 -21.60 22.05 -26.24
C GLN A 176 -21.55 23.49 -26.77
N ARG A 177 -20.37 24.14 -26.76
CA ARG A 177 -20.19 25.48 -27.35
C ARG A 177 -20.37 25.46 -28.87
N GLN A 178 -19.91 24.41 -29.54
CA GLN A 178 -20.07 24.25 -30.99
C GLN A 178 -21.54 23.98 -31.37
N GLN A 179 -22.29 23.21 -30.57
CA GLN A 179 -23.72 22.98 -30.80
C GLN A 179 -24.54 24.25 -30.57
N LYS A 180 -24.27 25.02 -29.50
CA LYS A 180 -24.96 26.30 -29.25
C LYS A 180 -24.70 27.38 -30.29
N ASN A 181 -23.52 27.38 -30.92
CA ASN A 181 -23.19 28.31 -32.01
C ASN A 181 -23.65 27.83 -33.39
N GLY A 182 -24.22 26.61 -33.49
CA GLY A 182 -24.79 26.05 -34.71
C GLY A 182 -26.31 26.20 -34.83
N GLU A 183 -26.98 26.66 -33.77
CA GLU A 183 -28.43 26.93 -33.72
C GLU A 183 -28.70 28.45 -33.73
N ASP A 184 -28.25 29.17 -34.76
CA ASP A 184 -28.84 30.48 -35.08
C ASP A 184 -30.08 30.24 -35.98
N PRO A 185 -31.26 30.80 -35.63
CA PRO A 185 -32.47 30.56 -36.38
C PRO A 185 -32.40 31.27 -37.74
N VAL A 186 -32.19 30.50 -38.80
CA VAL A 186 -32.60 30.91 -40.15
C VAL A 186 -34.14 30.91 -40.18
N ASN A 187 -34.75 32.08 -39.92
CA ASN A 187 -35.82 32.64 -40.75
C ASN A 187 -36.38 33.92 -40.12
N ASN A 188 -35.84 35.06 -40.57
CA ASN A 188 -36.62 36.26 -40.80
C ASN A 188 -37.15 36.20 -42.23
N THR A 189 -38.46 35.99 -42.44
CA THR A 189 -39.26 36.73 -43.43
C THR A 189 -40.75 36.50 -43.20
#